data_AF-A0A975RI82-F1
#
_entry.id   AF-A0A975RI82-F1
#
_cell.length_a   1.000
_cell.length_b   1.000
_cell.length_c   1.000
_cell.angle_alpha   90.00
_cell.angle_beta   90.00
_cell.angle_gamma   90.00
#
_symmetry.space_group_name_H-M   'P 1'
#
loop_
_entity.id
_entity.type
_entity.pdbx_description
1 polymer ?
#
loop_
_entity_poly.entity_id
_entity_poly.type
_entity_poly.pdbx_seq_one_letter_code
_entity_poly.pdbx_strand_id
1 'polypeptide(L)'
;MGAWSPAQLNLIAATGDPAIMPSTPGLSPGVIYVNRVYVDQTVPTRIAMTAVITGGAGITNSYLGVYDPADGKLLATTADISAQLQAGGIIKAPLTTEVPPQPMNKELWIAIVMGGVGKSPAFVGGREYGTNLGQTGDFRLWVTADNHFTSLPTAIPQLRAPAHGSIPFVAVGP
;
A
#
# COMPACT_ATOMS: atom_id res chain seq x y z
N MET A 1 -6.96 -26.34 -4.63
CA MET A 1 -7.13 -25.11 -3.85
C MET A 1 -7.50 -24.02 -4.85
N GLY A 2 -8.60 -23.30 -4.67
CA GLY A 2 -8.97 -22.20 -5.56
C GLY A 2 -7.95 -21.06 -5.49
N ALA A 3 -7.83 -20.27 -6.54
CA ALA A 3 -7.04 -19.04 -6.48
C ALA A 3 -7.65 -18.11 -5.41
N TRP A 4 -6.79 -17.52 -4.58
CA TRP A 4 -7.23 -16.54 -3.58
C TRP A 4 -7.74 -15.27 -4.26
N SER A 5 -8.74 -14.62 -3.67
CA SER A 5 -9.20 -13.29 -4.11
C SER A 5 -9.43 -12.35 -2.93
N PRO A 6 -9.25 -11.02 -3.12
CA PRO A 6 -9.56 -10.02 -2.10
C PRO A 6 -10.97 -10.16 -1.51
N ALA A 7 -11.96 -10.52 -2.32
CA ALA A 7 -13.34 -10.70 -1.87
C ALA A 7 -13.52 -11.74 -0.76
N GLN A 8 -12.66 -12.77 -0.70
CA GLN A 8 -12.69 -13.80 0.34
C GLN A 8 -12.41 -13.23 1.75
N LEU A 9 -11.74 -12.07 1.82
CA LEU A 9 -11.46 -11.35 3.06
C LEU A 9 -12.31 -10.07 3.20
N ASN A 10 -13.38 -9.94 2.42
CA ASN A 10 -14.20 -8.73 2.32
C ASN A 10 -13.36 -7.49 1.92
N LEU A 11 -12.39 -7.68 1.03
CA LEU A 11 -11.56 -6.61 0.47
C LEU A 11 -11.99 -6.34 -0.98
N ILE A 12 -11.83 -5.10 -1.41
CA ILE A 12 -12.09 -4.65 -2.78
C ILE A 12 -10.88 -4.93 -3.66
N ALA A 13 -9.69 -4.64 -3.15
CA ALA A 13 -8.43 -4.88 -3.85
C ALA A 13 -7.29 -5.03 -2.82
N ALA A 14 -6.27 -5.81 -3.16
CA ALA A 14 -5.14 -6.05 -2.28
C ALA A 14 -3.90 -6.50 -3.09
N THR A 15 -2.72 -6.32 -2.52
CA THR A 15 -1.46 -6.73 -3.17
C THR A 15 -1.24 -8.23 -3.22
N GLY A 16 -1.92 -9.00 -2.36
CA GLY A 16 -1.88 -10.46 -2.32
C GLY A 16 -2.54 -11.01 -1.06
N ASP A 17 -2.53 -12.34 -0.92
CA ASP A 17 -2.99 -13.03 0.28
C ASP A 17 -1.99 -12.81 1.43
N PRO A 18 -2.38 -12.07 2.50
CA PRO A 18 -1.47 -11.79 3.60
C PRO A 18 -1.04 -13.06 4.36
N ALA A 19 -1.80 -14.17 4.28
CA ALA A 19 -1.47 -15.40 4.98
C ALA A 19 -0.24 -16.14 4.41
N ILE A 20 0.13 -15.86 3.16
CA ILE A 20 1.24 -16.52 2.45
C ILE A 20 2.34 -15.54 2.02
N MET A 21 2.30 -14.31 2.53
CA MET A 21 3.28 -13.25 2.31
C MET A 21 4.44 -13.39 3.34
N PRO A 22 5.58 -14.03 2.97
CA PRO A 22 6.56 -14.51 3.94
C PRO A 22 7.67 -13.50 4.25
N SER A 23 7.55 -12.27 3.78
CA SER A 23 8.62 -11.27 3.82
C SER A 23 8.22 -10.07 4.67
N THR A 24 9.22 -9.33 5.13
CA THR A 24 9.04 -8.12 5.95
C THR A 24 9.68 -6.91 5.29
N PRO A 25 9.01 -6.24 4.33
CA PRO A 25 9.58 -5.06 3.70
C PRO A 25 9.88 -3.99 4.73
N GLY A 26 11.12 -3.50 4.71
CA GLY A 26 11.47 -2.25 5.34
C GLY A 26 11.00 -1.10 4.45
N LEU A 27 10.37 -0.10 5.07
CA LEU A 27 9.99 1.12 4.39
C LEU A 27 10.86 2.28 4.90
N SER A 28 11.41 3.05 3.96
CA SER A 28 12.24 4.21 4.22
C SER A 28 11.38 5.44 4.54
N PRO A 29 11.79 6.29 5.50
CA PRO A 29 11.08 7.52 5.77
C PRO A 29 11.12 8.45 4.55
N GLY A 30 10.06 9.22 4.38
CA GLY A 30 9.94 10.22 3.32
C GLY A 30 9.69 9.66 1.91
N VAL A 31 9.66 8.34 1.73
CA VAL A 31 9.40 7.69 0.44
C VAL A 31 7.95 7.22 0.37
N ILE A 32 7.27 7.48 -0.75
CA ILE A 32 5.94 6.92 -1.00
C ILE A 32 6.13 5.61 -1.75
N TYR A 33 5.60 4.52 -1.18
CA TYR A 33 5.56 3.21 -1.80
C TYR A 33 4.20 3.00 -2.42
N VAL A 34 4.16 2.78 -3.74
CA VAL A 34 2.95 2.70 -4.53
C VAL A 34 2.79 1.28 -5.06
N ASN A 35 1.71 0.63 -4.66
CA ASN A 35 1.43 -0.75 -5.03
C ASN A 35 0.27 -0.83 -5.99
N ARG A 36 0.48 -1.55 -7.09
CA ARG A 36 -0.56 -1.81 -8.07
C ARG A 36 -1.48 -2.92 -7.59
N VAL A 37 -2.79 -2.64 -7.58
CA VAL A 37 -3.84 -3.62 -7.26
C VAL A 37 -4.97 -3.52 -8.28
N TYR A 38 -5.81 -4.56 -8.33
CA TYR A 38 -6.97 -4.60 -9.22
C TYR A 38 -8.25 -4.82 -8.41
N VAL A 39 -9.30 -4.11 -8.81
CA VAL A 39 -10.62 -4.18 -8.17
C VAL A 39 -11.27 -5.53 -8.42
N ASP A 40 -11.61 -6.24 -7.35
CA ASP A 40 -12.30 -7.54 -7.36
C ASP A 40 -13.81 -7.38 -7.15
N GLN A 41 -14.24 -6.27 -6.53
CA GLN A 41 -15.65 -6.01 -6.20
C GLN A 41 -16.06 -4.55 -6.50
N THR A 42 -17.19 -4.37 -7.18
CA THR A 42 -17.75 -3.05 -7.53
C THR A 42 -18.55 -2.47 -6.37
N VAL A 43 -17.88 -2.09 -5.29
CA VAL A 43 -18.48 -1.44 -4.10
C VAL A 43 -17.67 -0.20 -3.70
N PRO A 44 -18.25 0.77 -2.95
CA PRO A 44 -17.49 1.94 -2.51
C PRO A 44 -16.35 1.55 -1.58
N THR A 45 -15.23 2.25 -1.65
CA THR A 45 -14.09 2.03 -0.76
C THR A 45 -14.11 3.02 0.39
N ARG A 46 -14.04 2.52 1.64
CA ARG A 46 -14.05 3.35 2.86
C ARG A 46 -12.89 3.08 3.80
N ILE A 47 -12.18 1.97 3.63
CA ILE A 47 -11.02 1.64 4.47
C ILE A 47 -9.79 1.38 3.62
N ALA A 48 -8.63 1.79 4.13
CA ALA A 48 -7.33 1.29 3.71
C ALA A 48 -6.76 0.38 4.81
N MET A 49 -6.03 -0.65 4.38
CA MET A 49 -5.53 -1.69 5.27
C MET A 49 -4.08 -2.01 4.98
N THR A 50 -3.33 -2.28 6.05
CA THR A 50 -2.01 -2.90 6.00
C THR A 50 -1.83 -3.80 7.23
N ALA A 51 -0.74 -4.55 7.31
CA ALA A 51 -0.44 -5.40 8.44
C ALA A 51 1.03 -5.30 8.81
N VAL A 52 1.30 -5.25 10.12
CA VAL A 52 2.63 -5.13 10.70
C VAL A 52 2.84 -6.28 11.68
N ILE A 53 3.91 -7.06 11.48
CA ILE A 53 4.32 -8.17 12.35
C ILE A 53 4.91 -7.62 13.65
N THR A 54 5.84 -6.68 13.52
CA THR A 54 6.52 -6.03 14.65
C THR A 54 6.42 -4.53 14.51
N GLY A 55 5.82 -3.87 15.50
CA GLY A 55 5.69 -2.42 15.54
C GLY A 55 7.03 -1.70 15.48
N GLY A 56 7.03 -0.51 14.86
CA GLY A 56 8.19 0.37 14.83
C GLY A 56 8.24 1.32 16.02
N ALA A 57 9.11 2.32 15.96
CA ALA A 57 9.22 3.35 17.01
C ALA A 57 9.57 4.71 16.42
N GLY A 58 9.09 5.79 17.05
CA GLY A 58 9.34 7.16 16.59
C GLY A 58 8.79 7.40 15.18
N ILE A 59 7.64 6.78 14.88
CA ILE A 59 6.94 6.94 13.61
C ILE A 59 6.07 8.20 13.69
N THR A 60 6.13 9.04 12.66
CA THR A 60 5.30 10.25 12.55
C THR A 60 4.82 10.47 11.12
N ASN A 61 3.68 11.14 10.97
CA ASN A 61 3.13 11.55 9.68
C ASN A 61 3.04 10.40 8.68
N SER A 62 2.26 9.37 9.02
CA SER A 62 2.16 8.15 8.21
C SER A 62 0.74 7.96 7.70
N TYR A 63 0.60 7.64 6.42
CA TYR A 63 -0.70 7.62 5.76
C TYR A 63 -0.78 6.47 4.76
N LEU A 64 -2.00 5.94 4.60
CA LEU A 64 -2.38 5.11 3.46
C LEU A 64 -3.27 5.93 2.54
N GLY A 65 -3.21 5.66 1.23
CA GLY A 65 -4.10 6.33 0.29
C GLY A 65 -4.28 5.57 -1.02
N VAL A 66 -5.22 6.05 -1.81
CA VAL A 66 -5.64 5.45 -3.07
C VAL A 66 -5.49 6.49 -4.17
N TYR A 67 -4.76 6.15 -5.21
CA TYR A 67 -4.58 6.96 -6.42
C TYR A 67 -5.24 6.29 -7.62
N ASP A 68 -5.76 7.09 -8.55
CA ASP A 68 -6.09 6.62 -9.90
C ASP A 68 -4.81 6.62 -10.76
N PRO A 69 -4.38 5.48 -11.33
CA PRO A 69 -3.21 5.44 -12.19
C PRO A 69 -3.37 6.22 -13.51
N ALA A 70 -4.61 6.49 -13.96
CA ALA A 70 -4.86 7.13 -15.24
C ALA A 70 -4.40 8.60 -15.28
N ASP A 71 -4.56 9.33 -14.17
CA ASP A 71 -4.22 10.74 -14.04
C ASP A 71 -3.26 11.00 -12.85
N GLY A 72 -2.92 9.97 -12.07
CA GLY A 72 -2.07 10.07 -10.89
C GLY A 72 -2.72 10.82 -9.74
N LYS A 73 -4.05 10.99 -9.72
CA LYS A 73 -4.75 11.78 -8.71
C LYS A 73 -5.03 10.99 -7.44
N LEU A 74 -4.81 11.61 -6.28
CA LEU A 74 -5.22 11.07 -4.98
C LEU A 74 -6.75 11.09 -4.89
N LEU A 75 -7.35 9.91 -4.79
CA LEU A 75 -8.79 9.72 -4.61
C LEU A 75 -9.19 9.85 -3.14
N ALA A 76 -8.39 9.25 -2.25
CA ALA A 76 -8.63 9.28 -0.81
C ALA A 76 -7.36 8.95 -0.02
N THR A 77 -7.30 9.40 1.23
CA THR A 77 -6.22 9.11 2.19
C THR A 77 -6.81 8.80 3.55
N THR A 78 -6.07 8.11 4.41
CA THR A 78 -6.41 7.97 5.82
C THR A 78 -6.03 9.23 6.61
N ALA A 79 -6.49 9.32 7.86
CA ALA A 79 -5.80 10.11 8.87
C ALA A 79 -4.41 9.52 9.19
N ASP A 80 -3.62 10.21 10.04
CA ASP A 80 -2.31 9.72 10.46
C ASP A 80 -2.44 8.36 11.19
N ILE A 81 -1.73 7.34 10.70
CA ILE A 81 -1.69 5.97 11.24
C ILE A 81 -0.41 5.65 12.04
N SER A 82 0.38 6.67 12.39
CA SER A 82 1.68 6.49 13.03
C SER A 82 1.62 5.72 14.37
N ALA A 83 0.57 5.91 15.16
CA ALA A 83 0.41 5.21 16.43
C ALA A 83 0.14 3.70 16.21
N GLN A 84 -0.67 3.37 15.20
CA GLN A 84 -1.02 2.01 14.84
C GLN A 84 0.20 1.26 14.29
N LEU A 85 1.04 1.92 13.49
CA LEU A 85 2.29 1.36 12.99
C LEU A 85 3.31 1.06 14.10
N GLN A 86 3.25 1.78 15.22
CA GLN A 86 4.07 1.52 16.40
C GLN A 86 3.52 0.37 17.26
N ALA A 87 2.20 0.18 17.27
CA ALA A 87 1.56 -0.93 17.99
C ALA A 87 1.74 -2.28 17.27
N GLY A 88 1.73 -2.28 15.94
CA GLY A 88 1.72 -3.50 15.13
C GLY A 88 0.32 -4.11 14.96
N GLY A 89 0.25 -5.28 14.33
CA GLY A 89 -1.00 -5.97 14.01
C GLY A 89 -1.64 -5.54 12.69
N ILE A 90 -2.92 -5.87 12.52
CA ILE A 90 -3.70 -5.45 11.35
C ILE A 90 -4.17 -4.01 11.57
N ILE A 91 -3.81 -3.14 10.64
CA ILE A 91 -4.21 -1.73 10.64
C ILE A 91 -5.33 -1.58 9.64
N LYS A 92 -6.54 -1.26 10.11
CA LYS A 92 -7.69 -0.89 9.29
C LYS A 92 -8.02 0.56 9.59
N ALA A 93 -7.73 1.46 8.65
CA ALA A 93 -7.91 2.89 8.85
C ALA A 93 -8.99 3.41 7.89
N PRO A 94 -9.96 4.20 8.39
CA PRO A 94 -10.95 4.83 7.53
C PRO A 94 -10.28 5.85 6.61
N LEU A 95 -10.76 5.89 5.37
CA LEU A 95 -10.45 6.95 4.43
C LEU A 95 -11.22 8.21 4.81
N THR A 96 -10.59 9.37 4.64
CA THR A 96 -11.19 10.70 4.91
C THR A 96 -12.32 11.04 3.93
N THR A 97 -12.30 10.42 2.75
CA THR A 97 -13.35 10.51 1.72
C THR A 97 -13.61 9.11 1.17
N GLU A 98 -14.87 8.78 0.93
CA GLU A 98 -15.25 7.54 0.23
C GLU A 98 -14.79 7.60 -1.23
N VAL A 99 -14.15 6.52 -1.71
CA VAL A 99 -13.93 6.35 -3.16
C VAL A 99 -15.16 5.68 -3.75
N PRO A 100 -15.83 6.27 -4.75
CA PRO A 100 -16.99 5.66 -5.39
C PRO A 100 -16.68 4.27 -5.95
N PRO A 101 -17.69 3.41 -6.15
CA PRO A 101 -17.51 2.09 -6.75
C PRO A 101 -16.71 2.16 -8.05
N GLN A 102 -15.65 1.36 -8.12
CA GLN A 102 -14.79 1.25 -9.29
C GLN A 102 -15.17 0.00 -10.10
N PRO A 103 -15.02 0.02 -11.44
CA PRO A 103 -15.26 -1.16 -12.27
C PRO A 103 -14.37 -2.33 -11.85
N MET A 104 -14.90 -3.55 -11.94
CA MET A 104 -14.10 -4.78 -11.79
C MET A 104 -12.89 -4.74 -12.73
N ASN A 105 -11.73 -5.18 -12.23
CA ASN A 105 -10.45 -5.18 -12.89
C ASN A 105 -9.88 -3.78 -13.24
N LYS A 106 -10.49 -2.69 -12.75
CA LYS A 106 -9.85 -1.36 -12.77
C LYS A 106 -8.59 -1.41 -11.90
N GLU A 107 -7.49 -0.91 -12.45
CA GLU A 107 -6.24 -0.72 -11.70
C GLU A 107 -6.40 0.45 -10.73
N LEU A 108 -5.93 0.24 -9.50
CA LEU A 108 -5.75 1.28 -8.48
C LEU A 108 -4.33 1.23 -7.94
N TRP A 109 -3.84 2.37 -7.50
CA TRP A 109 -2.56 2.50 -6.82
C TRP A 109 -2.79 2.72 -5.33
N ILE A 110 -2.41 1.76 -4.49
CA ILE A 110 -2.44 1.92 -3.04
C ILE A 110 -1.07 2.38 -2.57
N ALA A 111 -1.04 3.57 -1.98
CA ALA A 111 0.17 4.21 -1.49
C ALA A 111 0.29 4.08 0.04
N ILE A 112 1.52 3.93 0.52
CA ILE A 112 1.89 4.13 1.93
C ILE A 112 3.09 5.09 2.00
N VAL A 113 3.03 6.01 2.96
CA VAL A 113 4.14 6.91 3.30
C VAL A 113 4.33 6.92 4.81
N MET A 114 5.59 7.02 5.25
CA MET A 114 5.94 7.33 6.63
C MET A 114 6.87 8.54 6.61
N GLY A 115 6.44 9.68 7.16
CA GLY A 115 7.25 10.91 7.11
C GLY A 115 8.50 10.82 7.97
N GLY A 116 8.36 10.36 9.22
CA GLY A 116 9.47 10.15 10.15
C GLY A 116 9.48 8.73 10.70
N VAL A 117 10.68 8.15 10.89
CA VAL A 117 10.86 6.80 11.41
C VAL A 117 12.15 6.75 12.25
N GLY A 118 12.03 6.45 13.54
CA GLY A 118 13.20 6.09 14.37
C GLY A 118 13.60 4.62 14.21
N LYS A 119 12.62 3.71 14.23
CA LYS A 119 12.75 2.28 13.92
C LYS A 119 11.62 1.87 12.98
N SER A 120 11.98 1.30 11.82
CA SER A 120 11.01 0.87 10.82
C SER A 120 10.18 -0.32 11.33
N PRO A 121 8.85 -0.33 11.14
CA PRO A 121 8.02 -1.48 11.44
C PRO A 121 8.30 -2.62 10.45
N ALA A 122 8.12 -3.86 10.89
CA ALA A 122 8.18 -5.04 10.02
C ALA A 122 6.80 -5.30 9.43
N PHE A 123 6.56 -4.89 8.19
CA PHE A 123 5.29 -5.14 7.50
C PHE A 123 5.11 -6.62 7.14
N VAL A 124 3.87 -7.08 7.02
CA VAL A 124 3.58 -8.28 6.22
C VAL A 124 3.81 -7.91 4.76
N GLY A 125 4.51 -8.74 3.98
CA GLY A 125 4.78 -8.45 2.57
C GLY A 125 5.14 -9.67 1.72
N GLY A 126 4.98 -9.50 0.42
CA GLY A 126 5.32 -10.52 -0.58
C GLY A 126 6.82 -10.60 -0.79
N ARG A 127 7.29 -11.72 -1.36
CA ARG A 127 8.72 -11.88 -1.69
C ARG A 127 9.20 -10.74 -2.58
N GLU A 128 10.41 -10.25 -2.32
CA GLU A 128 11.16 -9.30 -3.17
C GLU A 128 11.22 -9.74 -4.64
N TYR A 129 11.11 -11.05 -4.89
CA TYR A 129 11.28 -11.65 -6.20
C TYR A 129 10.11 -12.57 -6.53
N GLY A 130 9.14 -12.06 -7.30
CA GLY A 130 8.63 -12.82 -8.42
C GLY A 130 9.63 -12.58 -9.54
N THR A 131 10.39 -13.60 -9.93
CA THR A 131 11.53 -13.53 -10.84
C THR A 131 11.18 -12.79 -12.15
N ASN A 132 11.32 -11.47 -12.17
CA ASN A 132 11.33 -10.70 -13.39
C ASN A 132 12.79 -10.69 -13.84
N LEU A 133 13.18 -11.69 -14.64
CA LEU A 133 14.53 -11.85 -15.20
C LEU A 133 14.83 -10.78 -16.26
N GLY A 134 14.55 -9.50 -15.94
CA GLY A 134 14.56 -8.40 -16.90
C GLY A 134 13.56 -8.57 -18.04
N GLN A 135 12.49 -9.35 -17.84
CA GLN A 135 11.58 -9.75 -18.93
C GLN A 135 10.43 -8.77 -19.15
N THR A 136 10.06 -7.94 -18.17
CA THR A 136 9.04 -6.88 -18.36
C THR A 136 9.33 -5.66 -17.47
N GLY A 137 9.08 -4.45 -17.99
CA GLY A 137 9.10 -3.19 -17.21
C GLY A 137 7.85 -2.98 -16.34
N ASP A 138 7.06 -4.03 -16.12
CA ASP A 138 5.75 -3.98 -15.49
C ASP A 138 5.84 -4.33 -13.99
N PHE A 139 6.21 -3.34 -13.18
CA PHE A 139 6.42 -3.53 -11.74
C PHE A 139 5.11 -3.43 -10.95
N ARG A 140 4.95 -4.31 -9.96
CA ARG A 140 3.83 -4.24 -8.99
C ARG A 140 4.06 -3.26 -7.85
N LEU A 141 5.31 -2.87 -7.62
CA LEU A 141 5.73 -1.86 -6.64
C LEU A 141 6.54 -0.78 -7.36
N TRP A 142 6.21 0.46 -7.06
CA TRP A 142 6.93 1.65 -7.44
C TRP A 142 7.24 2.47 -6.19
N VAL A 143 8.29 3.28 -6.26
CA VAL A 143 8.64 4.22 -5.19
C VAL A 143 8.86 5.61 -5.79
N THR A 144 8.65 6.66 -5.00
CA THR A 144 8.99 8.01 -5.43
C THR A 144 10.49 8.17 -5.70
N ALA A 145 10.82 9.02 -6.66
CA ALA A 145 12.20 9.42 -6.92
C ALA A 145 12.79 10.16 -5.71
N ASP A 146 11.98 11.02 -5.07
CA ASP A 146 12.34 11.79 -3.89
C ASP A 146 11.94 11.09 -2.58
N ASN A 147 12.54 11.53 -1.47
CA ASN A 147 12.43 10.92 -0.14
C ASN A 147 12.15 11.93 1.00
N HIS A 148 11.35 12.98 0.75
CA HIS A 148 11.05 14.03 1.73
C HIS A 148 9.56 14.16 2.07
N PHE A 149 8.74 13.17 1.69
CA PHE A 149 7.29 13.24 1.85
C PHE A 149 6.86 12.98 3.30
N THR A 150 6.16 13.94 3.89
CA THR A 150 5.49 13.79 5.19
C THR A 150 3.98 13.60 5.05
N SER A 151 3.46 13.50 3.83
CA SER A 151 2.05 13.23 3.55
C SER A 151 1.90 12.68 2.13
N LEU A 152 0.71 12.18 1.80
CA LEU A 152 0.37 11.82 0.42
C LEU A 152 -0.03 13.09 -0.35
N PRO A 153 0.67 13.46 -1.44
CA PRO A 153 0.34 14.62 -2.25
C PRO A 153 -0.91 14.37 -3.10
N THR A 154 -1.61 15.44 -3.52
CA THR A 154 -2.84 15.34 -4.32
C THR A 154 -2.62 14.73 -5.71
N ALA A 155 -1.39 14.83 -6.23
CA ALA A 155 -0.95 14.18 -7.45
C ALA A 155 0.31 13.36 -7.13
N ILE A 156 0.40 12.16 -7.70
CA ILE A 156 1.52 11.28 -7.45
C ILE A 156 2.83 11.88 -8.02
N PRO A 157 3.93 11.90 -7.25
CA PRO A 157 5.21 12.39 -7.75
C PRO A 157 5.80 11.44 -8.79
N GLN A 158 6.94 11.84 -9.36
CA GLN A 158 7.69 10.96 -10.26
C GLN A 158 8.06 9.65 -9.54
N LEU A 159 7.70 8.54 -10.18
CA LEU A 159 7.98 7.19 -9.71
C LEU A 159 9.22 6.61 -10.38
N ARG A 160 9.85 5.66 -9.69
CA ARG A 160 10.95 4.84 -10.20
C ARG A 160 10.81 3.41 -9.71
N ALA A 161 11.49 2.51 -10.39
CA ALA A 161 11.62 1.13 -9.91
C ALA A 161 12.33 1.11 -8.55
N PRO A 162 11.88 0.26 -7.60
CA PRO A 162 12.60 0.07 -6.34
C PRO A 162 13.96 -0.57 -6.64
N ALA A 163 15.03 -0.07 -6.00
CA ALA A 163 16.36 -0.69 -6.12
C ALA A 163 16.40 -2.07 -5.46
N HIS A 164 15.69 -2.20 -4.33
CA HIS A 164 15.44 -3.41 -3.55
C HIS A 164 14.09 -3.21 -2.84
N GLY A 165 13.31 -4.27 -2.62
CA GLY A 165 12.10 -4.14 -1.81
C GLY A 165 11.03 -5.22 -2.03
N SER A 166 10.47 -5.68 -0.92
CA SER A 166 9.27 -6.51 -0.89
C SER A 166 8.02 -5.65 -1.08
N ILE A 167 6.99 -6.19 -1.74
CA ILE A 167 5.68 -5.54 -1.84
C ILE A 167 5.02 -5.62 -0.45
N PRO A 168 4.76 -4.50 0.25
CA PRO A 168 4.00 -4.56 1.50
C PRO A 168 2.58 -5.03 1.22
N PHE A 169 1.99 -5.72 2.19
CA PHE A 169 0.56 -5.98 2.19
C PHE A 169 -0.15 -4.64 2.37
N VAL A 170 -0.85 -4.24 1.31
CA VAL A 170 -1.78 -3.12 1.35
C VAL A 170 -3.06 -3.54 0.66
N ALA A 171 -4.18 -3.07 1.18
CA ALA A 171 -5.50 -3.40 0.68
C ALA A 171 -6.48 -2.27 0.91
N VAL A 172 -7.60 -2.34 0.21
CA VAL A 172 -8.74 -1.45 0.36
C VAL A 172 -10.02 -2.25 0.51
N GLY A 173 -10.98 -1.73 1.27
CA GLY A 173 -12.24 -2.41 1.59
C GLY A 173 -13.41 -1.44 1.73
N PRO A 174 -14.63 -1.98 1.88
CA PRO A 174 -15.88 -1.21 1.97
C PRO A 174 -16.06 -0.44 3.27
#